data_AF-A0A4P9VXP1-F1
#
_entry.id   AF-A0A4P9VXP1-F1
#
_cell.length_a   1.000
_cell.length_b   1.000
_cell.length_c   1.000
_cell.angle_alpha   90.00
_cell.angle_beta   90.00
_cell.angle_gamma   90.00
#
_symmetry.space_group_name_H-M   'P 1'
#
loop_
_entity.id
_entity.type
_entity.pdbx_description
1 polymer ?
#
loop_
_entity_poly.entity_id
_entity_poly.type
_entity_poly.pdbx_seq_one_letter_code
_entity_poly.pdbx_strand_id
1 'polypeptide(L)'
;MVALKRPSLLSPARLLLLAAAAALVNAATSQSPPITAWVRTTWPAPPIVLEAVEHVSQEKSTDIFSILTHLIPTPLLATLPASEAYPALLSALSSPPSASARFLPHPASTALLKLSLAIHATAPRIQTHYQFYETAVLPAFVGTPGFEEGCEAWVDWYGVQGCGDDGFRVVAGVEGGNFDFEKIR
;
A
#
# COMPACT_ATOMS: atom_id res chain seq x y z
N MET A 1 -59.89 -34.86 59.76
CA MET A 1 -59.39 -33.47 59.79
C MET A 1 -58.07 -33.43 59.03
N VAL A 2 -58.05 -32.87 57.82
CA VAL A 2 -56.84 -32.71 57.00
C VAL A 2 -56.35 -31.27 57.16
N ALA A 3 -55.17 -31.10 57.74
CA ALA A 3 -54.56 -29.79 57.94
C ALA A 3 -53.98 -29.27 56.61
N LEU A 4 -54.62 -28.24 56.05
CA LEU A 4 -54.10 -27.49 54.90
C LEU A 4 -52.87 -26.68 55.33
N LYS A 5 -51.70 -27.12 54.86
CA LYS A 5 -50.41 -26.43 55.05
C LYS A 5 -50.41 -25.16 54.20
N ARG A 6 -50.42 -23.99 54.86
CA ARG A 6 -50.41 -22.69 54.18
C ARG A 6 -49.13 -22.53 53.37
N PRO A 7 -49.20 -22.04 52.12
CA PRO A 7 -48.03 -21.77 51.31
C PRO A 7 -47.26 -20.60 51.91
N SER A 8 -45.95 -20.81 52.12
CA SER A 8 -45.01 -19.81 52.59
C SER A 8 -44.96 -18.64 51.60
N LEU A 9 -45.42 -17.47 52.03
CA LEU A 9 -45.31 -16.22 51.27
C LEU A 9 -43.83 -15.90 51.04
N LEU A 10 -43.41 -15.90 49.78
CA LEU A 10 -42.06 -15.51 49.36
C LEU A 10 -41.82 -14.04 49.72
N SER A 11 -40.76 -13.78 50.49
CA SER A 11 -40.32 -12.43 50.90
C SER A 11 -40.12 -11.51 49.68
N PRO A 12 -40.54 -10.23 49.75
CA PRO A 12 -40.44 -9.28 48.63
C PRO A 12 -39.00 -9.08 48.12
N ALA A 13 -38.00 -9.28 49.00
CA ALA A 13 -36.59 -9.23 48.61
C ALA A 13 -36.20 -10.35 47.62
N ARG A 14 -36.83 -11.54 47.72
CA ARG A 14 -36.57 -12.67 46.80
C ARG A 14 -37.18 -12.41 45.43
N LEU A 15 -38.34 -11.76 45.37
CA LEU A 15 -38.99 -11.34 44.12
C LEU A 15 -38.16 -10.28 43.38
N LEU A 16 -37.59 -9.31 44.09
CA LEU A 16 -36.71 -8.30 43.51
C LEU A 16 -35.40 -8.89 42.96
N LEU A 17 -34.80 -9.84 43.68
CA LEU A 17 -33.60 -10.55 43.22
C LEU A 17 -33.87 -11.40 41.96
N LEU A 18 -35.02 -12.08 41.90
CA LEU A 18 -35.44 -12.84 40.72
C LEU A 18 -35.70 -11.94 39.50
N ALA A 19 -36.33 -10.77 39.71
CA ALA A 19 -36.57 -9.79 38.65
C ALA A 19 -35.26 -9.18 38.12
N ALA A 20 -34.30 -8.86 39.00
CA ALA A 20 -32.99 -8.34 38.61
C ALA A 20 -32.17 -9.40 37.85
N ALA A 21 -32.22 -10.66 38.27
CA ALA A 21 -31.56 -11.76 37.57
C ALA A 21 -32.18 -11.99 36.17
N ALA A 22 -33.51 -11.93 36.04
CA ALA A 22 -34.18 -12.05 34.75
C ALA A 22 -33.83 -10.89 33.79
N ALA A 23 -33.71 -9.65 34.32
CA ALA A 23 -33.29 -8.49 33.52
C ALA A 23 -31.84 -8.61 33.00
N LEU A 24 -30.93 -9.17 33.80
CA LEU A 24 -29.54 -9.40 33.40
C LEU A 24 -29.40 -10.49 32.33
N VAL A 25 -30.22 -11.55 32.40
CA VAL A 25 -30.22 -12.64 31.39
C VAL A 25 -30.79 -12.15 30.05
N ASN A 26 -31.81 -11.28 30.06
CA ASN A 26 -32.36 -10.69 28.84
C ASN A 26 -31.43 -9.66 28.17
N ALA A 27 -30.56 -8.99 28.94
CA ALA A 27 -29.55 -8.09 28.37
C ALA A 27 -28.44 -8.84 27.61
N ALA A 28 -28.14 -10.08 28.00
CA ALA A 28 -27.12 -10.91 27.38
C ALA A 28 -27.55 -11.54 26.04
N THR A 29 -28.84 -11.53 25.70
CA THR A 29 -29.39 -12.16 24.48
C THR A 29 -29.75 -11.17 23.38
N SER A 30 -29.58 -9.86 23.62
CA SER A 30 -29.83 -8.80 22.62
C SER A 30 -28.61 -8.53 21.74
N GLN A 31 -27.97 -9.58 21.23
CA GLN A 31 -26.91 -9.46 20.23
C GLN A 31 -27.44 -9.99 18.90
N SER A 32 -27.63 -9.11 17.92
CA SER A 32 -27.97 -9.52 16.55
C SER A 32 -26.82 -10.37 15.98
N PRO A 33 -27.11 -11.37 15.13
CA PRO A 33 -26.06 -12.18 14.52
C PRO A 33 -25.16 -11.29 13.65
N PRO A 34 -23.82 -11.35 13.82
CA PRO A 34 -22.92 -10.55 13.03
C PRO A 34 -22.92 -11.03 11.57
N ILE A 35 -23.13 -10.10 10.64
CA ILE A 35 -22.96 -10.35 9.20
C ILE A 35 -21.65 -9.68 8.78
N THR A 36 -20.76 -10.46 8.19
CA THR A 36 -19.46 -9.97 7.73
C THR A 36 -19.39 -9.99 6.20
N ALA A 37 -19.03 -8.86 5.60
CA ALA A 37 -18.86 -8.70 4.17
C ALA A 37 -17.48 -8.07 3.88
N TRP A 38 -16.91 -8.42 2.72
CA TRP A 38 -15.59 -7.98 2.31
C TRP A 38 -15.62 -7.58 0.83
N VAL A 39 -14.74 -6.66 0.44
CA VAL A 39 -14.53 -6.24 -0.95
C VAL A 39 -13.10 -6.60 -1.33
N ARG A 40 -12.92 -7.16 -2.53
CA ARG A 40 -11.61 -7.53 -3.06
C ARG A 40 -11.51 -7.10 -4.52
N THR A 41 -10.34 -6.63 -4.92
CA THR A 41 -9.98 -6.35 -6.30
C THR A 41 -9.65 -7.64 -7.06
N THR A 42 -9.73 -7.59 -8.40
CA THR A 42 -9.31 -8.71 -9.26
C THR A 42 -7.79 -8.76 -9.46
N TRP A 43 -7.10 -7.64 -9.28
CA TRP A 43 -5.65 -7.52 -9.35
C TRP A 43 -4.97 -7.66 -7.98
N PRO A 44 -3.69 -8.08 -7.94
CA PRO A 44 -2.90 -8.15 -6.71
C PRO A 44 -2.69 -6.76 -6.09
N ALA A 45 -2.56 -6.72 -4.77
CA ALA A 45 -2.22 -5.48 -4.07
C ALA A 45 -0.78 -5.08 -4.42
N PRO A 46 -0.53 -3.82 -4.84
CA PRO A 46 0.81 -3.35 -5.11
C PRO A 46 1.63 -3.20 -3.81
N PRO A 47 2.96 -3.09 -3.91
CA PRO A 47 3.79 -2.82 -2.75
C PRO A 47 3.44 -1.48 -2.09
N ILE A 48 3.31 -1.47 -0.76
CA ILE A 48 2.91 -0.28 0.01
C ILE A 48 3.88 0.92 -0.16
N VAL A 49 5.16 0.64 -0.41
CA VAL A 49 6.18 1.66 -0.69
C VAL A 49 5.85 2.40 -1.98
N LEU A 50 5.41 1.67 -3.02
CA LEU A 50 5.05 2.25 -4.30
C LEU A 50 3.77 3.08 -4.17
N GLU A 51 2.78 2.61 -3.41
CA GLU A 51 1.56 3.37 -3.11
C GLU A 51 1.86 4.70 -2.41
N ALA A 52 2.82 4.71 -1.50
CA ALA A 52 3.23 5.92 -0.78
C ALA A 52 4.03 6.89 -1.66
N VAL A 53 4.97 6.39 -2.47
CA VAL A 53 5.69 7.24 -3.44
C VAL A 53 4.71 7.89 -4.40
N GLU A 54 3.73 7.13 -4.88
CA GLU A 54 2.69 7.61 -5.79
C GLU A 54 1.77 8.65 -5.12
N HIS A 55 1.48 8.51 -3.83
CA HIS A 55 0.71 9.50 -3.09
C HIS A 55 1.51 10.80 -2.89
N VAL A 56 2.76 10.69 -2.45
CA VAL A 56 3.61 11.86 -2.20
C VAL A 56 3.91 12.60 -3.51
N SER A 57 4.09 11.88 -4.63
CA SER A 57 4.29 12.50 -5.94
C SER A 57 3.03 13.25 -6.43
N GLN A 58 1.83 12.84 -6.00
CA GLN A 58 0.60 13.58 -6.28
C GLN A 58 0.49 14.88 -5.48
N GLU A 59 0.91 14.87 -4.21
CA GLU A 59 0.97 16.10 -3.42
C GLU A 59 2.08 17.05 -3.92
N LYS A 60 3.22 16.49 -4.36
CA LYS A 60 4.40 17.24 -4.79
C LYS A 60 5.10 16.60 -6.00
N SER A 61 4.59 16.90 -7.19
CA SER A 61 5.05 16.31 -8.46
C SER A 61 6.50 16.60 -8.82
N THR A 62 7.09 17.69 -8.30
CA THR A 62 8.49 18.07 -8.58
C THR A 62 9.53 17.20 -7.86
N ASP A 63 9.12 16.43 -6.84
CA ASP A 63 10.05 15.80 -5.91
C ASP A 63 10.14 14.27 -6.09
N ILE A 64 9.48 13.69 -7.10
CA ILE A 64 9.41 12.23 -7.28
C ILE A 64 10.79 11.57 -7.31
N PHE A 65 11.75 12.14 -8.05
CA PHE A 65 13.11 11.62 -8.12
C PHE A 65 13.89 11.83 -6.81
N SER A 66 13.61 12.90 -6.08
CA SER A 66 14.24 13.16 -4.78
C SER A 66 13.80 12.13 -3.74
N ILE A 67 12.51 11.78 -3.74
CA ILE A 67 11.94 10.74 -2.88
C ILE A 67 12.54 9.38 -3.23
N LEU A 68 12.56 9.02 -4.52
CA LEU A 68 13.14 7.74 -4.96
C LEU A 68 14.62 7.64 -4.56
N THR A 69 15.41 8.69 -4.79
CA THR A 69 16.83 8.74 -4.39
C THR A 69 17.00 8.54 -2.88
N HIS A 70 16.07 9.06 -2.07
CA HIS A 70 16.11 8.88 -0.62
C HIS A 70 15.72 7.45 -0.19
N LEU A 71 14.78 6.82 -0.88
CA LEU A 71 14.26 5.49 -0.53
C LEU A 71 15.13 4.34 -1.04
N ILE A 72 15.79 4.48 -2.19
CA ILE A 72 16.70 3.47 -2.78
C ILE A 72 17.71 2.87 -1.79
N PRO A 73 18.46 3.67 -1.00
CA PRO A 73 19.45 3.12 -0.06
C PRO A 73 18.83 2.48 1.19
N THR A 74 17.51 2.56 1.38
CA THR A 74 16.83 2.04 2.58
C THR A 74 16.46 0.56 2.43
N PRO A 75 16.39 -0.19 3.54
CA PRO A 75 15.93 -1.58 3.49
C PRO A 75 14.45 -1.73 3.12
N LEU A 76 13.71 -0.62 2.89
CA LEU A 76 12.31 -0.65 2.49
C LEU A 76 12.05 -1.35 1.16
N LEU A 77 13.06 -1.33 0.28
CA LEU A 77 13.03 -2.02 -1.02
C LEU A 77 13.54 -3.46 -0.91
N ALA A 78 14.14 -3.84 0.22
CA ALA A 78 14.43 -5.23 0.54
C ALA A 78 13.16 -5.90 1.09
N THR A 79 13.14 -7.23 1.14
CA THR A 79 12.03 -8.01 1.70
C THR A 79 11.93 -7.82 3.21
N LEU A 80 11.29 -6.73 3.64
CA LEU A 80 10.86 -6.52 5.01
C LEU A 80 9.57 -7.29 5.29
N PRO A 81 9.39 -7.81 6.52
CA PRO A 81 8.10 -8.34 6.92
C PRO A 81 7.05 -7.22 6.90
N ALA A 82 5.82 -7.55 6.52
CA ALA A 82 4.73 -6.58 6.34
C ALA A 82 4.45 -5.73 7.61
N SER A 83 4.69 -6.30 8.79
CA SER A 83 4.56 -5.62 10.08
C SER A 83 5.57 -4.49 10.30
N GLU A 84 6.74 -4.56 9.65
CA GLU A 84 7.83 -3.58 9.79
C GLU A 84 7.87 -2.59 8.62
N ALA A 85 7.37 -2.99 7.45
CA ALA A 85 7.38 -2.17 6.24
C ALA A 85 6.64 -0.83 6.43
N TYR A 86 5.44 -0.85 7.01
CA TYR A 86 4.63 0.36 7.23
C TYR A 86 5.26 1.38 8.20
N PRO A 87 5.68 1.00 9.43
CA PRO A 87 6.32 1.97 10.34
C PRO A 87 7.66 2.48 9.80
N ALA A 88 8.46 1.63 9.14
CA ALA A 88 9.71 2.03 8.53
C ALA A 88 9.48 3.04 7.38
N LEU A 89 8.45 2.82 6.56
CA LEU A 89 8.04 3.73 5.48
C LEU A 89 7.65 5.10 6.03
N LEU A 90 6.80 5.14 7.06
CA LEU A 90 6.41 6.40 7.69
C LEU A 90 7.61 7.14 8.28
N SER A 91 8.56 6.41 8.88
CA SER A 91 9.80 6.99 9.42
C SER A 91 10.65 7.63 8.32
N ALA A 92 10.85 6.93 7.21
CA ALA A 92 11.63 7.41 6.06
C ALA A 92 11.00 8.66 5.42
N LEU A 93 9.67 8.70 5.28
CA LEU A 93 8.99 9.86 4.70
C LEU A 93 8.91 11.05 5.66
N SER A 94 8.96 10.81 6.98
CA SER A 94 8.86 11.86 8.00
C SER A 94 10.22 12.44 8.42
N SER A 95 11.32 11.74 8.15
CA SER A 95 12.68 12.12 8.56
C SER A 95 13.58 12.44 7.35
N PRO A 96 13.23 13.43 6.53
CA PRO A 96 14.05 13.81 5.37
C PRO A 96 15.41 14.36 5.83
N PRO A 97 16.45 14.27 4.98
CA PRO A 97 17.81 14.67 5.31
C PRO A 97 18.00 16.19 5.54
N SER A 98 17.02 17.03 5.21
CA SER A 98 17.09 18.48 5.42
C SER A 98 15.72 19.10 5.72
N ALA A 99 15.67 20.11 6.58
CA ALA A 99 14.47 20.85 6.94
C ALA A 99 13.77 21.55 5.75
N SER A 100 14.50 21.79 4.65
CA SER A 100 14.01 22.32 3.38
C SER A 100 13.49 21.24 2.39
N ALA A 101 13.72 19.96 2.69
CA ALA A 101 13.39 18.82 1.83
C ALA A 101 12.30 17.91 2.45
N ARG A 102 11.40 18.49 3.26
CA ARG A 102 10.25 17.73 3.80
C ARG A 102 9.30 17.31 2.68
N PHE A 103 9.26 15.99 2.45
CA PHE A 103 8.29 15.35 1.57
C PHE A 103 6.86 15.51 2.09
N LEU A 104 6.69 15.46 3.43
CA LEU A 104 5.41 15.68 4.12
C LEU A 104 5.57 16.84 5.12
N PRO A 105 5.49 18.11 4.67
CA PRO A 105 5.80 19.26 5.50
C PRO A 105 4.72 19.58 6.54
N HIS A 106 3.47 19.19 6.28
CA HIS A 106 2.32 19.50 7.13
C HIS A 106 1.79 18.23 7.83
N PRO A 107 1.40 18.28 9.13
CA PRO A 107 0.81 17.13 9.81
C PRO A 107 -0.42 16.56 9.10
N ALA A 108 -1.18 17.39 8.39
CA ALA A 108 -2.31 16.93 7.59
C ALA A 108 -1.87 16.05 6.41
N SER A 109 -0.72 16.33 5.77
CA SER A 109 -0.18 15.47 4.69
C SER A 109 0.14 14.07 5.20
N THR A 110 0.68 13.95 6.41
CA THR A 110 0.91 12.63 7.02
C THR A 110 -0.41 11.91 7.33
N ALA A 111 -1.43 12.62 7.78
CA ALA A 111 -2.75 12.03 8.02
C ALA A 111 -3.43 11.59 6.70
N LEU A 112 -3.32 12.39 5.64
CA LEU A 112 -3.82 12.08 4.30
C LEU A 112 -3.09 10.89 3.69
N LEU A 113 -1.76 10.79 3.85
CA LEU A 113 -1.00 9.63 3.44
C LEU A 113 -1.51 8.37 4.13
N LYS A 114 -1.66 8.40 5.46
CA LYS A 114 -2.18 7.24 6.22
C LYS A 114 -3.57 6.83 5.76
N LEU A 115 -4.45 7.81 5.51
CA LEU A 115 -5.78 7.56 4.98
C LEU A 115 -5.71 6.94 3.58
N SER A 116 -4.91 7.52 2.69
CA SER A 116 -4.70 7.04 1.32
C SER A 116 -4.21 5.61 1.29
N LEU A 117 -3.25 5.26 2.15
CA LEU A 117 -2.74 3.89 2.27
C LEU A 117 -3.80 2.93 2.85
N ALA A 118 -4.59 3.37 3.82
CA ALA A 118 -5.65 2.54 4.40
C ALA A 118 -6.78 2.20 3.40
N ILE A 119 -7.06 3.10 2.45
CA ILE A 119 -8.07 2.88 1.40
C ILE A 119 -7.47 2.43 0.06
N HIS A 120 -6.15 2.23 -0.01
CA HIS A 120 -5.40 1.91 -1.24
C HIS A 120 -5.71 2.85 -2.42
N ALA A 121 -5.79 4.17 -2.17
CA ALA A 121 -6.27 5.14 -3.16
C ALA A 121 -5.41 5.20 -4.44
N THR A 122 -4.10 4.93 -4.32
CA THR A 122 -3.14 4.99 -5.41
C THR A 122 -2.92 3.64 -6.11
N ALA A 123 -3.41 2.54 -5.54
CA ALA A 123 -3.26 1.21 -6.11
C ALA A 123 -3.81 1.06 -7.54
N PRO A 124 -4.99 1.61 -7.91
CA PRO A 124 -5.48 1.54 -9.29
C PRO A 124 -4.56 2.23 -10.31
N ARG A 125 -3.92 3.33 -9.90
CA ARG A 125 -2.98 4.06 -10.77
C ARG A 125 -1.73 3.23 -11.03
N ILE A 126 -1.18 2.59 -10.01
CA ILE A 126 -0.06 1.64 -10.14
C ILE A 126 -0.43 0.48 -11.07
N GLN A 127 -1.61 -0.11 -10.87
CA GLN A 127 -2.08 -1.21 -11.70
C GLN A 127 -2.24 -0.81 -13.18
N THR A 128 -2.55 0.46 -13.45
CA THR A 128 -2.60 0.98 -14.82
C THR A 128 -1.22 0.93 -15.47
N HIS A 129 -0.14 1.23 -14.74
CA HIS A 129 1.22 1.11 -15.27
C HIS A 129 1.59 -0.35 -15.59
N TYR A 130 1.22 -1.29 -14.71
CA TYR A 130 1.45 -2.72 -14.96
C TYR A 130 0.68 -3.22 -16.18
N GLN A 131 -0.60 -2.86 -16.28
CA GLN A 131 -1.45 -3.25 -17.40
C GLN A 131 -0.95 -2.64 -18.72
N PHE A 132 -0.54 -1.36 -18.72
CA PHE A 132 0.03 -0.72 -19.89
C PHE A 132 1.33 -1.39 -20.34
N TYR A 133 2.21 -1.74 -19.39
CA TYR A 133 3.44 -2.45 -19.70
C TYR A 133 3.17 -3.80 -20.36
N GLU A 134 2.27 -4.60 -19.80
CA GLU A 134 1.94 -5.93 -20.32
C GLU A 134 1.24 -5.91 -21.68
N THR A 135 0.37 -4.92 -21.91
CA THR A 135 -0.52 -4.91 -23.10
C THR A 135 -0.05 -4.04 -24.24
N ALA A 136 0.81 -3.05 -23.98
CA ALA A 136 1.29 -2.12 -24.99
C ALA A 136 2.82 -2.15 -25.14
N VAL A 137 3.56 -2.11 -24.02
CA VAL A 137 5.03 -2.06 -24.07
C VAL A 137 5.60 -3.41 -24.49
N LEU A 138 5.36 -4.49 -23.75
CA LEU A 138 5.92 -5.80 -24.08
C LEU A 138 5.62 -6.24 -25.53
N PRO A 139 4.39 -6.15 -26.05
CA PRO A 139 4.10 -6.55 -27.43
C PRO A 139 4.80 -5.71 -28.50
N ALA A 140 5.23 -4.47 -28.18
CA ALA A 140 5.98 -3.64 -29.11
C ALA A 140 7.45 -4.06 -29.25
N PHE A 141 8.01 -4.77 -28.25
CA PHE A 141 9.40 -5.22 -28.25
C PHE A 141 9.57 -6.73 -28.46
N VAL A 142 8.57 -7.54 -28.10
CA VAL A 142 8.65 -8.99 -28.34
C VAL A 142 8.78 -9.26 -29.83
N GLY A 143 9.89 -9.91 -30.21
CA GLY A 143 10.23 -10.23 -31.60
C GLY A 143 11.05 -9.16 -32.33
N THR A 144 11.40 -8.04 -31.68
CA THR A 144 12.37 -7.10 -32.24
C THR A 144 13.82 -7.60 -32.02
N PRO A 145 14.75 -7.31 -32.96
CA PRO A 145 16.15 -7.69 -32.79
C PRO A 145 16.77 -7.01 -31.56
N GLY A 146 17.41 -7.79 -30.69
CA GLY A 146 18.09 -7.26 -29.49
C GLY A 146 17.20 -7.11 -28.26
N PHE A 147 15.94 -7.57 -28.32
CA PHE A 147 15.11 -7.66 -27.13
C PHE A 147 15.45 -8.90 -26.29
N GLU A 148 15.64 -8.69 -25.00
CA GLU A 148 15.90 -9.68 -23.97
C GLU A 148 14.79 -9.66 -22.91
N GLU A 149 14.03 -10.77 -22.83
CA GLU A 149 12.94 -10.94 -21.84
C GLU A 149 13.43 -11.03 -20.40
N GLY A 150 14.71 -11.39 -20.19
CA GLY A 150 15.29 -11.61 -18.86
C GLY A 150 15.67 -10.34 -18.10
N CYS A 151 15.52 -9.16 -18.70
CA CYS A 151 15.92 -7.90 -18.08
C CYS A 151 14.87 -7.41 -17.07
N GLU A 152 15.20 -7.47 -15.77
CA GLU A 152 14.32 -6.99 -14.69
C GLU A 152 14.05 -5.48 -14.79
N ALA A 153 15.06 -4.70 -15.16
CA ALA A 153 14.95 -3.28 -15.45
C ALA A 153 15.71 -2.94 -16.74
N TRP A 154 15.08 -2.15 -17.61
CA TRP A 154 15.62 -1.75 -18.90
C TRP A 154 15.12 -0.36 -19.30
N VAL A 155 15.81 0.25 -20.25
CA VAL A 155 15.49 1.57 -20.81
C VAL A 155 15.13 1.40 -22.29
N ASP A 156 14.05 2.05 -22.72
CA ASP A 156 13.74 2.25 -24.13
C ASP A 156 14.56 3.42 -24.67
N TRP A 157 15.46 3.14 -25.60
CA TRP A 157 16.22 4.16 -26.32
C TRP A 157 15.93 4.06 -27.82
N TYR A 158 15.05 4.93 -28.32
CA TYR A 158 14.62 4.95 -29.73
C TYR A 158 14.10 3.60 -30.25
N GLY A 159 13.36 2.85 -29.43
CA GLY A 159 12.85 1.52 -29.80
C GLY A 159 13.87 0.40 -29.63
N VAL A 160 15.02 0.68 -29.03
CA VAL A 160 16.05 -0.32 -28.68
C VAL A 160 16.10 -0.48 -27.17
N GLN A 161 16.05 -1.73 -26.71
CA GLN A 161 16.16 -2.05 -25.29
C GLN A 161 17.63 -1.96 -24.83
N GLY A 162 17.90 -1.16 -23.81
CA GLY A 162 19.15 -1.18 -23.06
C GLY A 162 18.95 -1.79 -21.67
N CYS A 163 19.58 -2.94 -21.40
CA CYS A 163 19.48 -3.61 -20.11
C CYS A 163 20.58 -3.16 -19.12
N GLY A 164 20.18 -2.74 -17.91
CA GLY A 164 21.11 -2.25 -16.90
C GLY A 164 21.93 -1.02 -17.33
N ASP A 165 22.99 -0.70 -16.59
CA ASP A 165 23.87 0.45 -16.87
C ASP A 165 24.71 0.23 -18.14
N ASP A 166 25.35 -0.93 -18.27
CA ASP A 166 26.20 -1.24 -19.42
C ASP A 166 25.40 -1.28 -20.73
N GLY A 167 24.24 -1.92 -20.73
CA GLY A 167 23.36 -1.96 -21.90
C GLY A 167 22.83 -0.58 -22.27
N PHE A 168 22.47 0.24 -21.27
CA PHE A 168 22.09 1.64 -21.50
C PHE A 168 23.21 2.44 -22.17
N ARG A 169 24.45 2.33 -21.68
CA ARG A 169 25.60 3.07 -22.25
C ARG A 169 25.87 2.68 -23.70
N VAL A 170 25.69 1.41 -24.04
CA VAL A 170 25.83 0.91 -25.42
C VAL A 170 24.75 1.49 -26.34
N VAL A 171 23.47 1.45 -25.94
CA VAL A 171 22.37 1.98 -26.78
C VAL A 171 22.41 3.50 -26.87
N ALA A 172 22.83 4.18 -25.80
CA ALA A 172 22.97 5.63 -25.76
C ALA A 172 24.24 6.15 -26.48
N GLY A 173 25.12 5.26 -26.96
CA GLY A 173 26.34 5.66 -27.65
C GLY A 173 27.35 6.38 -26.75
N VAL A 174 27.35 6.06 -25.45
CA VAL A 174 28.25 6.66 -24.45
C VAL A 174 29.51 5.80 -24.31
N GLU A 175 30.38 5.86 -25.32
CA GLU A 175 31.73 5.29 -25.22
C GLU A 175 32.71 6.36 -24.73
N GLY A 176 33.46 6.06 -23.66
CA GLY A 176 34.52 6.96 -23.17
C GLY A 176 34.07 8.30 -22.57
N GLY A 177 32.78 8.48 -22.27
CA GLY A 177 32.25 9.73 -21.70
C GLY A 177 31.86 10.80 -22.73
N ASN A 178 31.92 10.47 -24.02
CA ASN A 178 31.40 11.32 -25.09
C ASN A 178 30.06 10.74 -25.60
N PHE A 179 29.03 11.57 -25.69
CA PHE A 179 27.74 11.19 -26.28
C PHE A 179 27.82 11.35 -27.81
N ASP A 180 27.66 10.26 -28.54
CA ASP A 180 27.62 10.31 -30.00
C ASP A 180 26.22 10.67 -30.51
N PHE A 181 26.02 11.94 -30.85
CA PHE A 181 24.76 12.46 -31.41
C PHE A 181 24.49 11.95 -32.84
N GLU A 182 25.46 11.37 -33.54
CA GLU A 182 25.29 10.88 -34.91
C GLU A 182 24.46 9.59 -34.95
N LYS A 183 24.42 8.85 -33.84
CA LYS A 183 23.58 7.65 -33.63
C LYS A 183 22.10 7.95 -33.38
N ILE A 184 21.71 9.23 -33.33
CA ILE A 184 20.36 9.70 -32.98
C ILE A 184 19.52 10.06 -34.23
N ARG A 185 20.09 9.99 -35.45
CA ARG A 185 19.38 10.30 -36.70
C ARG A 185 18.86 9.07 -37.43
#